data_AF-A0A212CJJ4-F1
#
_entry.id   AF-A0A212CJJ4-F1
#
_cell.length_a   1.000
_cell.length_b   1.000
_cell.length_c   1.000
_cell.angle_alpha   90.00
_cell.angle_beta   90.00
_cell.angle_gamma   90.00
#
_symmetry.space_group_name_H-M   'P 1'
#
loop_
_entity.id
_entity.type
_entity.pdbx_description
1 polymer ?
#
loop_
_entity_poly.entity_id
_entity_poly.type
_entity_poly.pdbx_seq_one_letter_code
_entity_poly.pdbx_strand_id
1 'polypeptide(L)'
;MPRPAGFFPASALQSNLRYSLLPRRLVISKRLAQCLHPALPSGVHLKALETYEIIFKIVGTKWLAKDLFLYSCGLFPLLAHAAMSVRPVLLGLYEKYFLPLQKLLLPSLQAFVVGLLPGLEEGSEIYD
;
A
#
# COMPACT_ATOMS: atom_id res chain seq x y z
N MET A 1 30.25 24.25 5.47
CA MET A 1 28.83 24.57 5.19
C MET A 1 28.11 23.29 4.77
N PRO A 2 27.01 22.90 5.44
CA PRO A 2 26.27 21.68 5.14
C PRO A 2 25.28 21.91 3.97
N ARG A 3 25.11 20.91 3.11
CA ARG A 3 24.10 20.92 2.02
C ARG A 3 22.71 20.63 2.60
N PRO A 4 21.63 21.21 2.05
CA PRO A 4 20.28 20.94 2.52
C PRO A 4 19.82 19.54 2.07
N ALA A 5 19.03 18.90 2.92
CA ALA A 5 18.42 17.60 2.70
C ALA A 5 17.47 17.64 1.50
N GLY A 6 17.86 16.94 0.43
CA GLY A 6 17.07 16.75 -0.77
C GLY A 6 15.97 15.72 -0.56
N PHE A 7 14.74 16.23 -0.49
CA PHE A 7 13.48 15.68 -0.96
C PHE A 7 13.57 14.31 -1.69
N PHE A 8 12.85 13.31 -1.16
CA PHE A 8 12.72 11.96 -1.72
C PHE A 8 12.27 11.97 -3.21
N PRO A 9 12.80 11.07 -4.06
CA PRO A 9 12.66 11.17 -5.50
C PRO A 9 11.35 10.57 -6.00
N ALA A 10 10.26 11.33 -6.00
CA ALA A 10 9.08 10.99 -6.79
C ALA A 10 9.37 11.07 -8.30
N SER A 11 10.33 11.91 -8.70
CA SER A 11 10.70 12.20 -10.10
C SER A 11 11.40 11.03 -10.81
N ALA A 12 12.11 10.16 -10.09
CA ALA A 12 12.79 9.01 -10.71
C ALA A 12 11.83 7.89 -11.16
N LEU A 13 10.63 7.83 -10.56
CA LEU A 13 9.58 6.91 -11.00
C LEU A 13 8.93 7.38 -12.31
N GLN A 14 8.85 8.70 -12.54
CA GLN A 14 8.21 9.28 -13.73
C GLN A 14 9.03 9.09 -15.03
N SER A 15 10.36 8.97 -14.95
CA SER A 15 11.19 8.78 -16.15
C SER A 15 11.21 7.34 -16.68
N ASN A 16 10.69 6.35 -15.93
CA ASN A 16 10.69 4.93 -16.29
C ASN A 16 9.33 4.39 -16.80
N LEU A 17 8.40 5.26 -17.20
CA LEU A 17 7.08 4.90 -17.73
C LEU A 17 7.09 4.07 -19.04
N ARG A 18 8.25 3.80 -19.64
CA ARG A 18 8.37 2.99 -20.87
C ARG A 18 8.33 1.48 -20.64
N TYR A 19 8.43 1.01 -19.40
CA TYR A 19 8.35 -0.42 -19.08
C TYR A 19 7.23 -0.65 -18.05
N SER A 20 6.27 -1.49 -18.40
CA SER A 20 5.20 -1.96 -17.50
C SER A 20 5.70 -2.81 -16.31
N LEU A 21 7.03 -2.90 -16.15
CA LEU A 21 7.72 -3.71 -15.18
C LEU A 21 8.60 -2.81 -14.32
N LEU A 22 8.23 -2.66 -13.05
CA LEU A 22 8.92 -1.78 -12.11
C LEU A 22 10.33 -2.32 -11.77
N PRO A 23 11.41 -1.59 -12.08
CA PRO A 23 12.77 -2.01 -11.75
C PRO A 23 12.93 -2.15 -10.23
N ARG A 24 13.65 -3.20 -9.76
CA ARG A 24 13.90 -3.47 -8.33
C ARG A 24 12.63 -3.56 -7.45
N ARG A 25 11.48 -3.98 -8.00
CA ARG A 25 10.21 -4.13 -7.28
C ARG A 25 10.33 -4.81 -5.91
N LEU A 26 11.12 -5.88 -5.80
CA LEU A 26 11.35 -6.56 -4.51
C LEU A 26 11.92 -5.63 -3.42
N VAL A 27 12.90 -4.79 -3.77
CA VAL A 27 13.52 -3.86 -2.83
C VAL A 27 12.56 -2.74 -2.48
N ILE A 28 11.87 -2.20 -3.50
CA ILE A 28 10.91 -1.10 -3.32
C ILE A 28 9.74 -1.53 -2.44
N SER A 29 9.12 -2.67 -2.73
CA SER A 29 8.02 -3.21 -1.93
C SER A 29 8.43 -3.49 -0.49
N LYS A 30 9.64 -4.03 -0.26
CA LYS A 30 10.16 -4.24 1.10
C LYS A 30 10.35 -2.92 1.85
N ARG A 31 10.90 -1.90 1.22
CA ARG A 31 11.09 -0.58 1.85
C ARG A 31 9.75 0.09 2.14
N LEU A 32 8.80 -0.01 1.23
CA LEU A 32 7.45 0.51 1.46
C LEU A 32 6.74 -0.21 2.61
N ALA A 33 6.86 -1.53 2.70
CA ALA A 33 6.31 -2.28 3.83
C ALA A 33 6.95 -1.83 5.17
N GLN A 34 8.26 -1.56 5.19
CA GLN A 34 8.93 -1.00 6.37
C GLN A 34 8.38 0.38 6.74
N CYS A 35 8.03 1.22 5.77
CA CYS A 35 7.38 2.51 6.03
C CYS A 35 5.99 2.38 6.66
N LEU A 36 5.36 1.20 6.59
CA LEU A 36 4.04 0.92 7.21
C LEU A 36 4.16 0.29 8.61
N HIS A 37 5.36 0.25 9.19
CA HIS A 37 5.56 -0.28 10.55
C HIS A 37 4.79 0.57 11.58
N PRO A 38 4.13 -0.05 12.58
CA PRO A 38 3.27 0.66 13.56
C PRO A 38 4.04 1.68 14.43
N ALA A 39 5.35 1.49 14.62
CA ALA A 39 6.19 2.45 15.34
C ALA A 39 6.48 3.76 14.57
N LEU A 40 6.06 3.87 13.31
CA LEU A 40 6.27 5.07 12.50
C LEU A 40 5.04 5.98 12.54
N PRO A 41 5.22 7.31 12.40
CA PRO A 41 4.10 8.25 12.48
C PRO A 41 3.18 8.17 11.25
N SER A 42 1.92 8.56 11.43
CA SER A 42 0.88 8.52 10.39
C SER A 42 1.25 9.24 9.09
N GLY A 43 2.02 10.33 9.16
CA GLY A 43 2.53 11.03 7.97
C GLY A 43 3.43 10.17 7.08
N VAL A 44 4.21 9.26 7.68
CA VAL A 44 5.03 8.30 6.92
C VAL A 44 4.15 7.24 6.26
N HIS A 45 3.12 6.75 6.97
CA HIS A 45 2.15 5.82 6.41
C HIS A 45 1.44 6.43 5.20
N LEU A 46 0.89 7.64 5.34
CA LEU A 46 0.21 8.34 4.24
C LEU A 46 1.11 8.49 3.01
N LYS A 47 2.37 8.89 3.22
CA LYS A 47 3.30 9.06 2.10
C LYS A 47 3.67 7.73 1.44
N ALA A 48 3.75 6.65 2.21
CA ALA A 48 3.93 5.32 1.67
C ALA A 48 2.72 4.88 0.84
N LEU A 49 1.49 5.10 1.33
CA LEU A 49 0.26 4.78 0.61
C LEU A 49 0.11 5.55 -0.71
N GLU A 50 0.46 6.84 -0.74
CA GLU A 50 0.55 7.61 -2.00
C GLU A 50 1.53 6.97 -3.00
N THR A 51 2.66 6.47 -2.49
CA THR A 51 3.67 5.81 -3.34
C THR A 51 3.17 4.46 -3.86
N TYR A 52 2.46 3.68 -3.04
CA TYR A 52 1.75 2.48 -3.51
C TYR A 52 0.76 2.82 -4.63
N GLU A 53 -0.02 3.90 -4.48
CA GLU A 53 -0.98 4.32 -5.51
C GLU A 53 -0.28 4.63 -6.84
N ILE A 54 0.83 5.35 -6.81
CA ILE A 54 1.64 5.67 -8.00
C ILE A 54 2.15 4.38 -8.65
N ILE A 55 2.68 3.44 -7.85
CA ILE A 55 3.15 2.15 -8.35
C ILE A 55 2.03 1.38 -9.01
N PHE A 56 0.86 1.27 -8.38
CA PHE A 56 -0.28 0.54 -8.93
C PHE A 56 -0.79 1.15 -10.23
N LYS A 57 -0.77 2.49 -10.36
CA LYS A 57 -1.07 3.19 -11.63
C LYS A 57 -0.07 2.83 -12.74
N ILE A 58 1.22 2.70 -12.41
CA ILE A 58 2.28 2.39 -13.38
C ILE A 58 2.23 0.92 -13.83
N VAL A 59 2.13 -0.02 -12.89
CA VAL A 59 2.19 -1.46 -13.21
C VAL A 59 0.86 -1.99 -13.76
N GLY A 60 -0.26 -1.41 -13.35
CA GLY A 60 -1.60 -1.83 -13.75
C GLY A 60 -2.01 -3.20 -13.18
N THR A 61 -3.27 -3.56 -13.41
CA THR A 61 -3.95 -4.71 -12.79
C THR A 61 -3.23 -6.05 -13.05
N LYS A 62 -2.76 -6.27 -14.28
CA LYS A 62 -2.12 -7.54 -14.68
C LYS A 62 -0.84 -7.81 -13.89
N TRP A 63 0.01 -6.80 -13.72
CA TRP A 63 1.27 -6.94 -13.00
C TRP A 63 1.07 -6.88 -11.49
N LEU A 64 0.10 -6.09 -11.02
CA LEU A 64 -0.31 -6.10 -9.62
C LEU A 64 -0.74 -7.50 -9.16
N ALA A 65 -1.56 -8.20 -9.95
CA ALA A 65 -1.94 -9.58 -9.65
C ALA A 65 -0.74 -10.53 -9.53
N LYS A 66 0.27 -10.35 -10.40
CA LYS A 66 1.45 -11.21 -10.43
C LYS A 66 2.38 -10.99 -9.25
N ASP A 67 2.55 -9.74 -8.82
CA ASP A 67 3.40 -9.34 -7.71
C ASP A 67 2.59 -9.07 -6.42
N LEU A 68 1.36 -9.58 -6.33
CA LEU A 68 0.38 -9.28 -5.28
C LEU A 68 0.96 -9.44 -3.88
N PHE A 69 1.60 -10.58 -3.61
CA PHE A 69 2.25 -10.88 -2.33
C PHE A 69 3.29 -9.84 -1.91
N LEU A 70 4.00 -9.22 -2.86
CA LEU A 70 5.02 -8.21 -2.56
C LEU A 70 4.40 -6.94 -1.98
N TYR A 71 3.23 -6.56 -2.47
CA TYR A 71 2.57 -5.33 -2.03
C TYR A 71 1.66 -5.57 -0.82
N SER A 72 1.01 -6.74 -0.75
CA SER A 72 0.11 -7.12 0.35
C SER A 72 0.78 -7.21 1.72
N CYS A 73 2.06 -7.60 1.81
CA CYS A 73 2.73 -7.88 3.07
C CYS A 73 2.83 -6.67 4.02
N GLY A 74 2.92 -5.45 3.47
CA GLY A 74 2.88 -4.21 4.25
C GLY A 74 1.47 -3.65 4.42
N LEU A 75 0.63 -3.78 3.40
CA LEU A 75 -0.70 -3.15 3.37
C LEU A 75 -1.69 -3.86 4.30
N PHE A 76 -1.79 -5.18 4.23
CA PHE A 76 -2.85 -5.92 4.94
C PHE A 76 -2.77 -5.78 6.46
N PRO A 77 -1.58 -5.83 7.10
CA PRO A 77 -1.47 -5.65 8.54
C PRO A 77 -1.70 -4.21 9.00
N LEU A 78 -1.62 -3.21 8.11
CA LEU A 78 -1.62 -1.79 8.49
C LEU A 78 -2.92 -1.38 9.19
N LEU A 79 -4.07 -1.94 8.77
CA LEU A 79 -5.37 -1.50 9.27
C LEU A 79 -5.50 -1.62 10.80
N ALA A 80 -4.94 -2.68 11.39
CA ALA A 80 -4.97 -2.96 12.83
C ALA A 80 -4.35 -1.87 13.70
N HIS A 81 -3.43 -1.08 13.15
CA HIS A 81 -2.65 -0.08 13.91
C HIS A 81 -2.65 1.30 13.23
N ALA A 82 -3.40 1.45 12.14
CA ALA A 82 -3.49 2.69 11.39
C ALA A 82 -4.24 3.76 12.20
N ALA A 83 -3.72 4.99 12.20
CA ALA A 83 -4.44 6.15 12.71
C ALA A 83 -5.73 6.40 11.90
N MET A 84 -6.73 7.03 12.52
CA MET A 84 -8.03 7.36 11.90
C MET A 84 -7.90 8.05 10.54
N SER A 85 -6.88 8.90 10.35
CA SER A 85 -6.64 9.60 9.08
C SER A 85 -6.05 8.70 7.98
N VAL A 86 -5.41 7.58 8.33
CA VAL A 86 -4.73 6.66 7.41
C VAL A 86 -5.69 5.60 6.88
N ARG A 87 -6.60 5.13 7.73
CA ARG A 87 -7.60 4.10 7.42
C ARG A 87 -8.39 4.35 6.13
N PRO A 88 -9.04 5.51 5.91
CA PRO A 88 -9.80 5.75 4.69
C PRO A 88 -8.92 5.71 3.43
N VAL A 89 -7.67 6.14 3.53
CA VAL A 89 -6.71 6.10 2.42
C VAL A 89 -6.32 4.66 2.08
N LEU A 90 -6.08 3.83 3.10
CA LEU A 90 -5.78 2.41 2.92
C LEU A 90 -6.96 1.66 2.30
N LEU A 91 -8.17 1.85 2.84
CA LEU A 91 -9.39 1.22 2.31
C LEU A 91 -9.67 1.66 0.87
N GLY A 92 -9.44 2.94 0.53
CA GLY A 92 -9.54 3.42 -0.84
C GLY A 92 -8.56 2.73 -1.82
N LEU A 93 -7.35 2.35 -1.36
CA LEU A 93 -6.45 1.53 -2.17
C LEU A 93 -7.00 0.13 -2.40
N TYR A 94 -7.60 -0.49 -1.38
CA TYR A 94 -8.22 -1.81 -1.53
C TYR A 94 -9.37 -1.78 -2.53
N GLU A 95 -10.26 -0.81 -2.40
CA GLU A 95 -11.39 -0.64 -3.30
C GLU A 95 -10.95 -0.41 -4.75
N LYS A 96 -9.95 0.45 -4.95
CA LYS A 96 -9.50 0.84 -6.29
C LYS A 96 -8.61 -0.19 -6.99
N TYR A 97 -7.82 -0.95 -6.24
CA TYR A 97 -6.78 -1.81 -6.82
C TYR A 97 -6.89 -3.29 -6.47
N PHE A 98 -7.43 -3.66 -5.31
CA PHE A 98 -7.52 -5.05 -4.88
C PHE A 98 -8.87 -5.68 -5.24
N LEU A 99 -9.99 -5.01 -4.97
CA LEU A 99 -11.31 -5.55 -5.32
C LEU A 99 -11.47 -5.84 -6.83
N PRO A 100 -10.97 -4.99 -7.75
CA PRO A 100 -11.06 -5.27 -9.18
C PRO A 100 -10.23 -6.48 -9.66
N LEU A 101 -9.33 -7.03 -8.82
CA LEU A 101 -8.60 -8.26 -9.14
C LEU A 101 -9.51 -9.49 -9.16
N GLN A 102 -10.65 -9.46 -8.44
CA GLN A 102 -11.62 -10.54 -8.37
C GLN A 102 -10.93 -11.90 -8.07
N LYS A 103 -11.02 -12.86 -8.99
CA LYS A 103 -10.41 -14.21 -8.85
C LYS A 103 -8.89 -14.16 -8.74
N LEU A 104 -8.23 -13.11 -9.23
CA LEU A 104 -6.78 -12.95 -9.11
C LEU A 104 -6.34 -12.61 -7.67
N LEU A 105 -7.26 -12.20 -6.79
CA LEU A 105 -7.00 -11.96 -5.38
C LEU A 105 -6.93 -13.25 -4.54
N LEU A 106 -7.45 -14.37 -5.07
CA LEU A 106 -7.53 -15.65 -4.36
C LEU A 106 -6.24 -16.07 -3.63
N PRO A 107 -5.03 -15.94 -4.21
CA PRO A 107 -3.80 -16.36 -3.54
C PRO A 107 -3.52 -15.62 -2.23
N SER A 108 -4.03 -14.39 -2.08
CA SER A 108 -3.85 -13.58 -0.86
C SER A 108 -5.18 -13.31 -0.14
N LEU A 109 -6.28 -13.97 -0.53
CA LEU A 109 -7.61 -13.64 -0.04
C LEU A 109 -7.73 -13.85 1.47
N GLN A 110 -7.19 -14.94 2.00
CA GLN A 110 -7.20 -15.21 3.44
C GLN A 110 -6.52 -14.07 4.22
N ALA A 111 -5.33 -13.65 3.79
CA ALA A 111 -4.61 -12.55 4.43
C ALA A 111 -5.33 -11.21 4.26
N PHE A 112 -5.99 -10.99 3.12
CA PHE A 112 -6.80 -9.80 2.87
C PHE A 112 -7.98 -9.70 3.84
N VAL A 113 -8.74 -10.80 4.00
CA VAL A 113 -9.88 -10.87 4.93
C VAL A 113 -9.42 -10.67 6.38
N VAL A 114 -8.35 -11.35 6.79
CA VAL A 114 -7.79 -11.18 8.15
C VAL A 114 -7.35 -9.73 8.39
N GLY A 115 -6.73 -9.09 7.39
CA GLY A 115 -6.32 -7.69 7.49
C GLY A 115 -7.48 -6.69 7.56
N LEU A 116 -8.70 -7.08 7.14
CA LEU A 116 -9.91 -6.25 7.23
C LEU A 116 -10.66 -6.40 8.56
N LEU A 117 -10.45 -7.49 9.30
CA LEU A 117 -11.16 -7.76 10.56
C LEU A 117 -11.13 -6.59 11.56
N PRO A 118 -9.99 -5.90 11.79
CA PRO A 118 -9.95 -4.79 12.74
C PRO A 118 -10.91 -3.65 12.40
N GLY A 119 -11.18 -3.42 11.10
CA GLY A 119 -12.12 -2.38 10.68
C GLY A 119 -13.59 -2.77 10.88
N LEU A 120 -13.89 -4.07 11.06
CA LEU A 120 -15.24 -4.55 11.36
C LEU A 120 -15.54 -4.46 12.85
N GLU A 121 -14.55 -4.75 13.71
CA GLU A 121 -14.68 -4.68 15.18
C GLU A 121 -15.01 -3.26 15.65
N GLU A 122 -14.48 -2.23 14.99
CA GLU A 122 -14.75 -0.82 15.32
C GLU A 122 -16.10 -0.33 14.79
N GLY A 123 -16.63 -0.95 13.73
CA GLY A 123 -17.93 -0.58 13.16
C GLY A 123 -19.13 -1.05 14.00
N SER A 124 -18.92 -2.04 14.89
CA SER A 124 -19.95 -2.52 15.81
C SER A 124 -20.27 -1.58 16.97
N GLU A 125 -19.43 -0.57 17.24
CA GLU A 125 -19.58 0.33 18.38
C GLU A 125 -20.46 1.57 18.09
N ILE A 126 -21.09 1.66 16.90
CA ILE A 126 -21.86 2.85 16.46
C ILE A 126 -23.39 2.64 16.53
N TYR A 127 -23.87 1.57 17.16
CA TYR A 127 -25.30 1.36 17.41
C TYR A 127 -25.62 1.32 18.91
N ASP A 128 -25.54 2.49 19.56
CA ASP A 128 -26.28 2.84 20.78
C ASP A 128 -26.55 4.36 20.82
#